data_AF-A0A6L6YEL7-F1
#
_entry.id   AF-A0A6L6YEL7-F1
#
_cell.length_a   1.000
_cell.length_b   1.000
_cell.length_c   1.000
_cell.angle_alpha   90.00
_cell.angle_beta   90.00
_cell.angle_gamma   90.00
#
_symmetry.space_group_name_H-M   'P 1'
#
loop_
_entity.id
_entity.type
_entity.pdbx_description
1 polymer ?
#
loop_
_entity_poly.entity_id
_entity_poly.type
_entity_poly.pdbx_seq_one_letter_code
_entity_poly.pdbx_strand_id
1 'polypeptide(L)'
;MRKLQFLPLAAALSLLGFFGSAYAAPAADANCTACHANIGAMHSGSKHEQLACTTCHDGTAEHLKNQKQHPTVSMNPQQCGTCHQNQFDSMYKVNYHRTARDSKKNYGNIAPNPFFDEALGAHGFVKEHDLPRSHAFAAVDQFICDRAFGGRFEPKEGWLFSGDEGGFFGVWEKLNDTVEGNAQKPHKPGTAAAANPVCWTCKSTDVMMDWAYLGDPKAGAKWSRASNPVDLVHNINHSVNCNMCHDPHSAKPRVVRDALIQAMTRTDYPTLYSESANKTPIEVKDMGLRGFTRKIAILGKSDSKLMCAQCHVEYNCNPGTDPATGKPIKMDDPRTNLFPLVDVTKIDDFYKHASFKDFKHNQTGALLTKMQHPDAEIFWNSKHDKLGIGCAACHMPKVKDANGNAYTSHWATTPRAYIQETCLQCHKDKSEAQMNRVLDSMNAHYMGKLREAEGSMNQMFIAFRQAKDAGVSPDVIKQAQDLHSVAHTNWEWWTAANGAWFHNMPQAKASLAKSVQASQQATKLLRDAVAAKTAPAAAK
;
A
#
# COMPACT_ATOMS: atom_id res chain seq x y z
N MET A 1 -20.77 -16.79 66.68
CA MET A 1 -21.52 -17.91 66.06
C MET A 1 -21.88 -17.44 64.65
N ARG A 2 -21.42 -17.98 63.52
CA ARG A 2 -21.19 -19.36 63.11
C ARG A 2 -19.83 -19.49 62.40
N LYS A 3 -19.12 -20.58 62.70
CA LYS A 3 -17.95 -21.08 61.95
C LYS A 3 -18.45 -21.70 60.65
N LEU A 4 -17.83 -21.41 59.51
CA LEU A 4 -17.90 -22.28 58.33
C LEU A 4 -16.53 -22.93 58.12
N GLN A 5 -16.57 -24.24 58.00
CA GLN A 5 -15.44 -25.16 57.91
C GLN A 5 -14.84 -25.15 56.51
N PHE A 6 -13.51 -25.09 56.44
CA PHE A 6 -12.76 -25.44 55.24
C PHE A 6 -12.75 -26.96 55.06
N LEU A 7 -13.18 -27.43 53.89
CA LEU A 7 -12.96 -28.80 53.40
C LEU A 7 -11.95 -28.75 52.25
N PRO A 8 -10.93 -29.62 52.22
CA PRO A 8 -9.98 -29.69 51.12
C PRO A 8 -10.56 -30.56 50.01
N LEU A 9 -10.77 -30.01 48.81
CA LEU A 9 -11.04 -30.82 47.63
C LEU A 9 -9.71 -31.30 47.05
N ALA A 10 -9.48 -32.60 47.14
CA ALA A 10 -8.39 -33.28 46.47
C ALA A 10 -8.55 -33.17 44.95
N ALA A 11 -7.53 -32.63 44.28
CA ALA A 11 -7.42 -32.59 42.83
C ALA A 11 -7.13 -34.01 42.31
N ALA A 12 -8.08 -34.58 41.58
CA ALA A 12 -7.83 -35.76 40.74
C ALA A 12 -7.11 -35.29 39.47
N LEU A 13 -5.81 -35.57 39.38
CA LEU A 13 -5.03 -35.48 38.15
C LEU A 13 -5.56 -36.51 37.14
N SER A 14 -6.29 -36.07 36.12
CA SER A 14 -6.46 -36.84 34.88
C SER A 14 -5.30 -36.52 33.94
N LEU A 15 -4.27 -37.35 33.99
CA LEU A 15 -3.23 -37.43 32.97
C LEU A 15 -3.84 -37.98 31.67
N LEU A 16 -4.36 -37.10 30.82
CA LEU A 16 -4.55 -37.41 29.39
C LEU A 16 -3.28 -36.98 28.66
N GLY A 17 -2.42 -37.97 28.42
CA GLY A 17 -1.25 -37.82 27.56
C GLY A 17 -1.69 -37.42 26.15
N PHE A 18 -1.34 -36.20 25.75
CA PHE A 18 -1.32 -35.79 24.35
C PHE A 18 -0.19 -36.55 23.64
N PHE A 19 -0.47 -37.77 23.21
CA PHE A 19 0.33 -38.41 22.17
C PHE A 19 -0.04 -37.73 20.85
N GLY A 20 0.93 -37.03 20.26
CA GLY A 20 0.84 -36.48 18.93
C GLY A 20 0.47 -37.59 17.95
N SER A 21 -0.76 -37.56 17.48
CA SER A 21 -1.18 -38.40 16.36
C SER A 21 -0.46 -37.88 15.13
N ALA A 22 0.38 -38.71 14.51
CA ALA A 22 0.87 -38.47 13.17
C ALA A 22 -0.36 -38.47 12.25
N TYR A 23 -0.86 -37.27 11.93
CA TYR A 23 -1.90 -37.11 10.93
C TYR A 23 -1.29 -37.49 9.58
N ALA A 24 -1.65 -38.66 9.06
CA ALA A 24 -1.49 -38.96 7.65
C ALA A 24 -2.45 -38.06 6.88
N ALA A 25 -1.97 -37.40 5.82
CA ALA A 25 -2.81 -36.65 4.89
C ALA A 25 -4.03 -37.49 4.47
N PRO A 26 -5.27 -37.01 4.63
CA PRO A 26 -6.46 -37.80 4.34
C PRO A 26 -6.55 -38.13 2.84
N ALA A 27 -7.05 -39.32 2.52
CA ALA A 27 -7.19 -39.85 1.16
C ALA A 27 -7.97 -38.93 0.17
N ALA A 28 -8.69 -37.92 0.67
CA ALA A 28 -9.38 -36.92 -0.12
C ALA A 28 -8.44 -36.04 -0.97
N ASP A 29 -7.20 -35.82 -0.54
CA ASP A 29 -6.28 -34.90 -1.21
C ASP A 29 -5.64 -35.51 -2.49
N ALA A 30 -5.52 -36.85 -2.55
CA ALA A 30 -5.03 -37.56 -3.73
C ALA A 30 -5.96 -37.38 -4.95
N ASN A 31 -7.29 -37.33 -4.73
CA ASN A 31 -8.27 -37.11 -5.79
C ASN A 31 -8.22 -35.67 -6.33
N CYS A 32 -8.00 -34.69 -5.45
CA CYS A 32 -7.88 -33.28 -5.82
C CYS A 32 -6.64 -33.05 -6.68
N THR A 33 -5.50 -33.57 -6.23
CA THR A 33 -4.19 -33.37 -6.88
C THR A 33 -4.08 -34.05 -8.25
N ALA A 34 -4.88 -35.08 -8.52
CA ALA A 34 -5.00 -35.68 -9.85
C ALA A 34 -5.54 -34.71 -10.91
N CYS A 35 -6.51 -33.85 -10.55
CA CYS A 35 -7.05 -32.82 -11.45
C CYS A 35 -6.30 -31.48 -11.33
N HIS A 36 -5.71 -31.21 -10.16
CA HIS A 36 -5.01 -29.99 -9.83
C HIS A 36 -3.50 -30.22 -9.68
N ALA A 37 -2.87 -30.82 -10.70
CA ALA A 37 -1.46 -31.22 -10.66
C ALA A 37 -0.51 -30.07 -10.27
N ASN A 38 -0.78 -28.84 -10.73
CA ASN A 38 0.00 -27.65 -10.38
C ASN A 38 -0.01 -27.39 -8.86
N ILE A 39 -1.16 -27.59 -8.22
CA ILE A 39 -1.34 -27.44 -6.77
C ILE A 39 -0.72 -28.63 -6.05
N GLY A 40 -0.91 -29.85 -6.55
CA GLY A 40 -0.28 -31.06 -6.00
C GLY A 40 1.24 -30.94 -5.94
N ALA A 41 1.88 -30.41 -6.98
CA ALA A 41 3.32 -30.16 -7.02
C ALA A 41 3.79 -29.09 -6.02
N MET A 42 2.90 -28.18 -5.60
CA MET A 42 3.21 -27.16 -4.59
C MET A 42 2.97 -27.64 -3.17
N HIS A 43 1.93 -28.45 -2.96
CA HIS A 43 1.49 -28.92 -1.65
C HIS A 43 2.28 -30.14 -1.17
N SER A 44 2.55 -31.09 -2.07
CA SER A 44 3.33 -32.29 -1.76
C SER A 44 4.76 -31.94 -1.33
N GLY A 45 5.23 -32.49 -0.20
CA GLY A 45 6.57 -32.22 0.32
C GLY A 45 6.75 -30.81 0.91
N SER A 46 5.65 -30.08 1.09
CA SER A 46 5.65 -28.73 1.64
C SER A 46 5.39 -28.72 3.15
N LYS A 47 5.51 -27.56 3.79
CA LYS A 47 5.17 -27.43 5.23
C LYS A 47 3.67 -27.55 5.51
N HIS A 48 2.82 -27.49 4.48
CA HIS A 48 1.38 -27.67 4.58
C HIS A 48 0.92 -29.01 4.02
N GLU A 49 1.82 -29.95 3.70
CA GLU A 49 1.45 -31.24 3.09
C GLU A 49 0.46 -32.07 3.92
N GLN A 50 0.46 -31.90 5.25
CA GLN A 50 -0.46 -32.59 6.15
C GLN A 50 -1.78 -31.83 6.37
N LEU A 51 -1.94 -30.65 5.75
CA LEU A 51 -3.15 -29.85 5.83
C LEU A 51 -4.13 -30.30 4.74
N ALA A 52 -5.30 -30.78 5.17
CA ALA A 52 -6.36 -31.22 4.27
C ALA A 52 -6.88 -30.06 3.40
N CYS A 53 -7.23 -30.32 2.14
CA CYS A 53 -7.81 -29.28 1.27
C CYS A 53 -9.09 -28.68 1.89
N THR A 54 -9.88 -29.50 2.59
CA THR A 54 -11.14 -29.10 3.25
C THR A 54 -10.94 -28.12 4.39
N THR A 55 -9.71 -27.85 4.83
CA THR A 55 -9.43 -26.78 5.80
C THR A 55 -9.76 -25.40 5.23
N CYS A 56 -9.58 -25.20 3.92
CA CYS A 56 -9.79 -23.90 3.26
C CYS A 56 -10.80 -23.96 2.11
N HIS A 57 -11.28 -25.15 1.75
CA HIS A 57 -12.18 -25.38 0.63
C HIS A 57 -13.47 -26.07 1.08
N ASP A 58 -14.62 -25.44 0.81
CA ASP A 58 -15.93 -26.04 1.05
C ASP A 58 -16.61 -26.45 -0.27
N GLY A 59 -17.60 -27.34 -0.19
CA GLY A 59 -18.30 -27.87 -1.36
C GLY A 59 -17.46 -28.82 -2.23
N THR A 60 -16.39 -29.39 -1.67
CA THR A 60 -15.48 -30.28 -2.40
C THR A 60 -16.16 -31.61 -2.80
N ALA A 61 -17.10 -32.11 -1.99
CA ALA A 61 -17.84 -33.33 -2.31
C ALA A 61 -18.75 -33.15 -3.53
N GLU A 62 -19.41 -32.00 -3.64
CA GLU A 62 -20.22 -31.60 -4.79
C GLU A 62 -19.35 -31.39 -6.02
N HIS A 63 -18.21 -30.72 -5.86
CA HIS A 63 -17.23 -30.52 -6.94
C HIS A 63 -16.73 -31.84 -7.54
N LEU A 64 -16.43 -32.84 -6.69
CA LEU A 64 -16.01 -34.17 -7.15
C LEU A 64 -17.10 -34.89 -7.95
N LYS A 65 -18.38 -34.63 -7.68
CA LYS A 65 -19.52 -35.17 -8.44
C LYS A 65 -19.76 -34.38 -9.73
N ASN A 66 -19.52 -33.06 -9.71
CA ASN A 66 -19.74 -32.16 -10.84
C ASN A 66 -18.66 -31.07 -10.88
N GLN A 67 -17.69 -31.24 -11.76
CA GLN A 67 -16.56 -30.32 -11.90
C GLN A 67 -16.96 -28.88 -12.25
N LYS A 68 -18.18 -28.65 -12.77
CA LYS A 68 -18.71 -27.30 -13.04
C LYS A 68 -19.13 -26.56 -11.77
N GLN A 69 -19.36 -27.26 -10.67
CA GLN A 69 -19.63 -26.65 -9.37
C GLN A 69 -18.28 -26.37 -8.69
N HIS A 70 -17.82 -25.13 -8.77
CA HIS A 70 -16.56 -24.75 -8.15
C HIS A 70 -16.67 -24.73 -6.62
N PRO A 71 -15.67 -25.25 -5.90
CA PRO A 71 -15.63 -25.11 -4.45
C PRO A 71 -15.45 -23.64 -4.07
N THR A 72 -15.99 -23.28 -2.90
CA THR A 72 -15.69 -22.00 -2.27
C THR A 72 -14.30 -22.07 -1.64
N VAL A 73 -13.64 -20.92 -1.53
CA VAL A 73 -12.33 -20.80 -0.89
C VAL A 73 -12.47 -19.83 0.26
N SER A 74 -12.17 -20.27 1.48
CA SER A 74 -12.14 -19.37 2.62
C SER A 74 -10.98 -18.39 2.48
N MET A 75 -11.31 -17.10 2.48
CA MET A 75 -10.32 -16.01 2.53
C MET A 75 -10.13 -15.49 3.95
N ASN A 76 -10.86 -16.03 4.93
CA ASN A 76 -10.83 -15.56 6.31
C ASN A 76 -9.46 -15.86 6.96
N PRO A 77 -8.69 -14.83 7.35
CA PRO A 77 -7.41 -14.97 8.05
C PRO A 77 -7.46 -15.77 9.36
N GLN A 78 -8.61 -15.84 10.05
CA GLN A 78 -8.79 -16.69 11.23
C GLN A 78 -8.49 -18.16 10.96
N GLN A 79 -8.72 -18.64 9.73
CA GLN A 79 -8.39 -20.01 9.33
C GLN A 79 -6.89 -20.29 9.46
N CYS A 80 -6.04 -19.28 9.23
CA CYS A 80 -4.60 -19.38 9.49
C CYS A 80 -4.30 -19.31 11.00
N GLY A 81 -5.07 -18.51 11.74
CA GLY A 81 -4.93 -18.33 13.19
C GLY A 81 -5.07 -19.61 14.00
N THR A 82 -5.87 -20.59 13.54
CA THR A 82 -6.03 -21.88 14.23
C THR A 82 -4.72 -22.64 14.44
N CYS A 83 -3.74 -22.44 13.54
CA CYS A 83 -2.41 -23.07 13.61
C CYS A 83 -1.28 -22.05 13.82
N HIS A 84 -1.54 -20.75 13.63
CA HIS A 84 -0.56 -19.66 13.66
C HIS A 84 -1.01 -18.49 14.54
N GLN A 85 -1.49 -18.80 15.75
CA GLN A 85 -2.11 -17.83 16.65
C GLN A 85 -1.24 -16.61 16.94
N ASN A 86 0.06 -16.80 17.24
CA ASN A 86 0.99 -15.70 17.52
C ASN A 86 1.12 -14.71 16.34
N GLN A 87 1.21 -15.23 15.11
CA GLN A 87 1.28 -14.42 13.89
C GLN A 87 -0.06 -13.73 13.63
N PHE A 88 -1.16 -14.44 13.80
CA PHE A 88 -2.51 -13.90 13.61
C PHE A 88 -2.81 -12.75 14.60
N ASP A 89 -2.59 -12.96 15.90
CA ASP A 89 -2.87 -11.96 16.92
C ASP A 89 -1.99 -10.72 16.76
N SER A 90 -0.71 -10.91 16.44
CA SER A 90 0.18 -9.78 16.20
C SER A 90 -0.18 -9.01 14.91
N MET A 91 -0.63 -9.68 13.85
CA MET A 91 -1.06 -9.02 12.61
C MET A 91 -2.17 -7.98 12.84
N TYR A 92 -3.12 -8.31 13.70
CA TYR A 92 -4.30 -7.48 13.95
C TYR A 92 -4.18 -6.61 15.23
N LYS A 93 -2.98 -6.53 15.81
CA LYS A 93 -2.70 -5.65 16.94
C LYS A 93 -2.73 -4.17 16.53
N VAL A 94 -3.35 -3.34 17.36
CA VAL A 94 -3.42 -1.89 17.15
C VAL A 94 -2.16 -1.19 17.66
N ASN A 95 -1.70 -0.23 16.86
CA ASN A 95 -0.70 0.75 17.25
C ASN A 95 -1.37 2.04 17.76
N TYR A 96 -1.44 2.17 19.09
CA TYR A 96 -2.01 3.35 19.75
C TYR A 96 -1.22 4.66 19.53
N HIS A 97 0.00 4.61 18.99
CA HIS A 97 0.72 5.82 18.60
C HIS A 97 0.23 6.41 17.26
N ARG A 98 -0.63 5.71 16.52
CA ARG A 98 -1.21 6.17 15.25
C ARG A 98 -2.68 6.47 15.43
N THR A 99 -2.98 7.75 15.69
CA THR A 99 -4.34 8.28 15.75
C THR A 99 -5.08 8.04 14.43
N ALA A 100 -6.32 7.55 14.50
CA ALA A 100 -7.18 7.42 13.33
C ALA A 100 -7.55 8.80 12.75
N ARG A 101 -7.72 8.88 11.42
CA ARG A 101 -8.13 10.11 10.71
C ARG A 101 -7.20 11.32 10.97
N ASP A 102 -5.92 11.08 11.27
CA ASP A 102 -4.94 12.15 11.46
C ASP A 102 -4.45 12.69 10.11
N SER A 103 -5.10 13.75 9.66
CA SER A 103 -4.84 14.40 8.37
C SER A 103 -3.39 14.85 8.23
N LYS A 104 -2.77 14.47 7.10
CA LYS A 104 -1.43 14.92 6.69
C LYS A 104 -1.32 16.44 6.55
N LYS A 105 -2.46 17.12 6.47
CA LYS A 105 -2.61 18.57 6.32
C LYS A 105 -2.72 19.34 7.62
N ASN A 106 -2.74 18.64 8.75
CA ASN A 106 -2.69 19.29 10.05
C ASN A 106 -1.37 20.05 10.21
N TYR A 107 -1.39 21.13 11.01
CA TYR A 107 -0.24 22.02 11.20
C TYR A 107 1.06 21.30 11.58
N GLY A 108 0.97 20.26 12.40
CA GLY A 108 2.12 19.46 12.86
C GLY A 108 2.54 18.32 11.94
N ASN A 109 1.87 18.12 10.81
CA ASN A 109 2.05 16.95 9.94
C ASN A 109 2.86 17.27 8.68
N ILE A 110 2.98 16.25 7.81
CA ILE A 110 3.94 16.21 6.71
C ILE A 110 3.73 17.31 5.66
N ALA A 111 2.51 17.80 5.45
CA ALA A 111 2.23 18.85 4.46
C ALA A 111 1.02 19.68 4.91
N PRO A 112 1.20 20.58 5.88
CA PRO A 112 0.17 21.46 6.43
C PRO A 112 -0.51 22.31 5.37
N ASN A 113 -1.81 22.55 5.58
CA ASN A 113 -2.55 23.52 4.81
C ASN A 113 -2.14 24.97 5.12
N PRO A 114 -2.32 25.91 4.17
CA PRO A 114 -3.00 25.75 2.88
C PRO A 114 -2.15 25.13 1.76
N PHE A 115 -0.86 24.88 2.00
CA PHE A 115 0.08 24.51 0.95
C PHE A 115 -0.30 23.20 0.23
N PHE A 116 -0.69 22.15 0.97
CA PHE A 116 -1.00 20.85 0.36
C PHE A 116 -2.17 20.93 -0.63
N ASP A 117 -3.24 21.63 -0.25
CA ASP A 117 -4.38 21.84 -1.13
C ASP A 117 -4.01 22.73 -2.34
N GLU A 118 -3.13 23.72 -2.16
CA GLU A 118 -2.61 24.50 -3.27
C GLU A 118 -1.78 23.64 -4.23
N ALA A 119 -0.85 22.83 -3.72
CA ALA A 119 0.08 22.01 -4.50
C ALA A 119 -0.61 20.87 -5.27
N LEU A 120 -1.73 20.34 -4.75
CA LEU A 120 -2.54 19.32 -5.43
C LEU A 120 -3.72 19.90 -6.21
N GLY A 121 -3.99 21.20 -6.06
CA GLY A 121 -5.07 21.89 -6.75
C GLY A 121 -6.43 21.23 -6.55
N ALA A 122 -6.92 20.55 -7.60
CA ALA A 122 -8.24 19.90 -7.62
C ALA A 122 -8.18 18.37 -7.47
N HIS A 123 -7.00 17.78 -7.21
CA HIS A 123 -6.86 16.33 -7.10
C HIS A 123 -7.68 15.76 -5.92
N GLY A 124 -8.24 14.56 -6.03
CA GLY A 124 -9.14 13.99 -5.02
C GLY A 124 -8.56 13.88 -3.60
N PHE A 125 -7.23 13.83 -3.47
CA PHE A 125 -6.52 13.83 -2.19
C PHE A 125 -6.68 15.14 -1.39
N VAL A 126 -7.13 16.23 -2.04
CA VAL A 126 -7.49 17.47 -1.33
C VAL A 126 -8.77 17.30 -0.49
N LYS A 127 -9.54 16.21 -0.65
CA LYS A 127 -10.71 15.96 0.20
C LYS A 127 -10.31 15.40 1.56
N GLU A 128 -9.51 14.34 1.55
CA GLU A 128 -8.94 13.79 2.77
C GLU A 128 -7.68 12.99 2.45
N HIS A 129 -6.65 13.15 3.28
CA HIS A 129 -5.45 12.33 3.21
C HIS A 129 -4.80 12.20 4.58
N ASP A 130 -5.04 11.08 5.24
CA ASP A 130 -4.55 10.83 6.60
C ASP A 130 -3.23 10.07 6.61
N LEU A 131 -2.52 10.16 7.73
CA LEU A 131 -1.40 9.28 8.06
C LEU A 131 -1.91 7.83 8.19
N PRO A 132 -1.10 6.82 7.81
CA PRO A 132 -1.52 5.44 7.95
C PRO A 132 -1.60 5.01 9.42
N ARG A 133 -2.53 4.11 9.71
CA ARG A 133 -2.62 3.35 10.96
C ARG A 133 -2.46 1.85 10.72
N SER A 134 -2.74 1.05 11.74
CA SER A 134 -2.51 -0.41 11.75
C SER A 134 -3.20 -1.13 10.59
N HIS A 135 -2.56 -2.17 10.05
CA HIS A 135 -3.06 -2.92 8.88
C HIS A 135 -4.46 -3.53 9.05
N ALA A 136 -4.89 -3.81 10.28
CA ALA A 136 -6.26 -4.27 10.58
C ALA A 136 -7.34 -3.38 9.95
N PHE A 137 -7.08 -2.07 9.86
CA PHE A 137 -8.03 -1.08 9.36
C PHE A 137 -7.89 -0.77 7.86
N ALA A 138 -6.95 -1.39 7.14
CA ALA A 138 -6.62 -0.98 5.77
C ALA A 138 -7.85 -0.93 4.85
N ALA A 139 -8.69 -1.97 4.83
CA ALA A 139 -9.90 -2.00 4.01
C ALA A 139 -10.97 -1.00 4.50
N VAL A 140 -11.23 -0.96 5.81
CA VAL A 140 -12.23 -0.05 6.39
C VAL A 140 -11.87 1.42 6.11
N ASP A 141 -10.63 1.81 6.34
CA ASP A 141 -10.16 3.18 6.15
C ASP A 141 -10.24 3.60 4.67
N GLN A 142 -10.00 2.68 3.74
CA GLN A 142 -10.24 2.96 2.33
C GLN A 142 -11.72 3.31 2.10
N PHE A 143 -12.65 2.59 2.72
CA PHE A 143 -14.08 2.73 2.42
C PHE A 143 -14.64 4.03 2.99
N ILE A 144 -14.22 4.40 4.19
CA ILE A 144 -14.73 5.57 4.90
C ILE A 144 -13.98 6.86 4.59
N CYS A 145 -12.81 6.81 3.96
CA CYS A 145 -12.10 8.05 3.65
C CYS A 145 -12.89 8.91 2.64
N ASP A 146 -12.95 10.21 2.89
CA ASP A 146 -13.84 11.15 2.20
C ASP A 146 -13.48 11.28 0.71
N ARG A 147 -12.28 10.87 0.30
CA ARG A 147 -11.89 10.84 -1.11
C ARG A 147 -12.36 9.60 -1.89
N ALA A 148 -12.79 8.53 -1.22
CA ALA A 148 -12.96 7.22 -1.84
C ALA A 148 -14.36 6.99 -2.41
N PHE A 149 -15.39 6.87 -1.55
CA PHE A 149 -16.75 6.47 -1.92
C PHE A 149 -17.79 7.58 -1.68
N GLY A 150 -17.37 8.85 -1.72
CA GLY A 150 -18.29 9.98 -1.62
C GLY A 150 -19.01 10.09 -0.29
N GLY A 151 -18.49 9.48 0.79
CA GLY A 151 -19.14 9.41 2.10
C GLY A 151 -20.28 8.39 2.19
N ARG A 152 -20.33 7.40 1.30
CA ARG A 152 -21.32 6.30 1.26
C ARG A 152 -21.23 5.32 2.43
N PHE A 153 -20.01 5.01 2.86
CA PHE A 153 -19.76 4.04 3.92
C PHE A 153 -19.44 4.76 5.22
N GLU A 154 -20.09 4.33 6.30
CA GLU A 154 -19.98 4.97 7.60
C GLU A 154 -19.75 3.92 8.70
N PRO A 155 -18.88 4.19 9.69
CA PRO A 155 -18.76 3.32 10.85
C PRO A 155 -20.08 3.23 11.62
N LYS A 156 -20.49 2.01 11.98
CA LYS A 156 -21.72 1.75 12.74
C LYS A 156 -21.74 2.46 14.10
N GLU A 157 -20.57 2.57 14.73
CA GLU A 157 -20.38 3.21 16.03
C GLU A 157 -19.99 4.70 15.92
N GLY A 158 -20.06 5.28 14.72
CA GLY A 158 -19.60 6.64 14.46
C GLY A 158 -18.14 6.83 14.89
N TRP A 159 -17.86 7.88 15.65
CA TRP A 159 -16.50 8.21 16.12
C TRP A 159 -15.94 7.22 17.14
N LEU A 160 -16.77 6.43 17.83
CA LEU A 160 -16.28 5.43 18.78
C LEU A 160 -15.47 4.32 18.08
N PHE A 161 -15.72 4.08 16.79
CA PHE A 161 -14.89 3.18 15.97
C PHE A 161 -13.40 3.56 15.94
N SER A 162 -13.07 4.84 16.12
CA SER A 162 -11.68 5.30 16.18
C SER A 162 -10.94 4.78 17.43
N GLY A 163 -11.69 4.38 18.48
CA GLY A 163 -11.17 3.79 19.70
C GLY A 163 -11.19 2.26 19.72
N ASP A 164 -11.46 1.60 18.59
CA ASP A 164 -11.45 0.14 18.49
C ASP A 164 -10.08 -0.43 18.88
N GLU A 165 -10.07 -1.34 19.85
CA GLU A 165 -8.87 -1.99 20.40
C GLU A 165 -8.21 -2.96 19.39
N GLY A 166 -8.84 -3.15 18.23
CA GLY A 166 -8.37 -3.99 17.14
C GLY A 166 -8.73 -5.44 17.30
N GLY A 167 -7.75 -6.30 17.03
CA GLY A 167 -8.04 -7.69 16.74
C GLY A 167 -8.64 -7.85 15.35
N PHE A 168 -8.96 -9.09 15.02
CA PHE A 168 -9.53 -9.42 13.73
C PHE A 168 -11.04 -9.11 13.71
N PHE A 169 -11.49 -8.41 12.67
CA PHE A 169 -12.90 -8.12 12.42
C PHE A 169 -13.21 -8.13 10.92
N GLY A 170 -14.47 -8.38 10.59
CA GLY A 170 -15.01 -8.21 9.24
C GLY A 170 -15.31 -6.74 8.95
N VAL A 171 -15.04 -6.26 7.74
CA VAL A 171 -15.33 -4.89 7.31
C VAL A 171 -16.82 -4.55 7.51
N TRP A 172 -17.71 -5.46 7.12
CA TRP A 172 -19.17 -5.26 7.21
C TRP A 172 -19.74 -5.47 8.61
N GLU A 173 -18.93 -5.95 9.56
CA GLU A 173 -19.28 -5.90 10.98
C GLU A 173 -19.19 -4.46 11.49
N LYS A 174 -18.26 -3.66 10.96
CA LYS A 174 -17.96 -2.29 11.40
C LYS A 174 -18.63 -1.19 10.59
N LEU A 175 -19.03 -1.46 9.34
CA LEU A 175 -19.54 -0.45 8.43
C LEU A 175 -21.01 -0.63 8.07
N ASN A 176 -21.70 0.50 7.90
CA ASN A 176 -22.97 0.61 7.19
C ASN A 176 -22.73 1.16 5.79
N ASP A 177 -23.58 0.72 4.87
CA ASP A 177 -23.78 1.35 3.58
C ASP A 177 -25.05 2.20 3.66
N THR A 178 -24.90 3.52 3.55
CA THR A 178 -26.00 4.47 3.78
C THR A 178 -26.68 4.96 2.50
N VAL A 179 -26.28 4.44 1.33
CA VAL A 179 -26.77 4.93 0.03
C VAL A 179 -27.36 3.81 -0.82
N GLU A 180 -28.60 3.97 -1.26
CA GLU A 180 -29.26 3.03 -2.17
C GLU A 180 -28.60 2.95 -3.56
N GLY A 181 -28.66 1.76 -4.17
CA GLY A 181 -28.05 1.49 -5.47
C GLY A 181 -26.51 1.49 -5.42
N ASN A 182 -25.86 1.48 -6.58
CA ASN A 182 -24.40 1.32 -6.70
C ASN A 182 -23.68 2.53 -7.30
N ALA A 183 -24.29 3.72 -7.25
CA ALA A 183 -23.73 4.91 -7.88
C ALA A 183 -22.44 5.37 -7.17
N GLN A 184 -21.30 5.33 -7.87
CA GLN A 184 -20.03 5.84 -7.41
C GLN A 184 -19.88 7.34 -7.74
N LYS A 185 -20.26 8.20 -6.80
CA LYS A 185 -20.21 9.66 -6.91
C LYS A 185 -20.07 10.31 -5.53
N PRO A 186 -19.71 11.60 -5.43
CA PRO A 186 -19.83 12.34 -4.17
C PRO A 186 -21.29 12.35 -3.69
N HIS A 187 -21.55 11.84 -2.50
CA HIS A 187 -22.88 11.85 -1.87
C HIS A 187 -22.98 12.89 -0.75
N LYS A 188 -21.84 13.29 -0.17
CA LYS A 188 -21.74 14.35 0.85
C LYS A 188 -20.86 15.51 0.38
N PRO A 189 -21.13 16.76 0.82
CA PRO A 189 -20.21 17.88 0.63
C PRO A 189 -18.82 17.56 1.18
N GLY A 190 -17.78 18.06 0.52
CA GLY A 190 -16.39 17.82 0.94
C GLY A 190 -15.82 16.45 0.55
N THR A 191 -16.60 15.56 -0.08
CA THR A 191 -16.14 14.23 -0.49
C THR A 191 -15.75 14.15 -1.98
N ALA A 192 -15.08 13.06 -2.37
CA ALA A 192 -14.83 12.65 -3.74
C ALA A 192 -15.11 11.14 -3.93
N ALA A 193 -15.17 10.72 -5.19
CA ALA A 193 -15.43 9.33 -5.58
C ALA A 193 -14.23 8.72 -6.34
N ALA A 194 -13.03 8.82 -5.76
CA ALA A 194 -11.79 8.40 -6.42
C ALA A 194 -11.55 6.88 -6.37
N ALA A 195 -12.24 6.15 -5.47
CA ALA A 195 -12.10 4.71 -5.38
C ALA A 195 -12.60 4.04 -6.67
N ASN A 196 -11.85 3.02 -7.09
CA ASN A 196 -12.11 2.22 -8.27
C ASN A 196 -11.66 0.76 -8.00
N PRO A 197 -11.93 -0.18 -8.93
CA PRO A 197 -11.62 -1.59 -8.72
C PRO A 197 -10.15 -1.96 -8.62
N VAL A 198 -9.17 -1.07 -8.84
CA VAL A 198 -7.76 -1.39 -8.61
C VAL A 198 -7.38 -1.15 -7.14
N CYS A 199 -8.05 -0.22 -6.45
CA CYS A 199 -7.66 0.20 -5.10
C CYS A 199 -7.66 -0.95 -4.07
N TRP A 200 -8.56 -1.93 -4.20
CA TRP A 200 -8.68 -3.05 -3.25
C TRP A 200 -7.48 -4.00 -3.31
N THR A 201 -6.75 -4.08 -4.42
CA THR A 201 -5.66 -5.06 -4.60
C THR A 201 -4.49 -4.81 -3.64
N CYS A 202 -4.44 -3.63 -3.02
CA CYS A 202 -3.47 -3.26 -1.98
C CYS A 202 -4.10 -3.24 -0.57
N LYS A 203 -5.26 -3.88 -0.39
CA LYS A 203 -6.07 -3.82 0.85
C LYS A 203 -6.58 -5.19 1.27
N SER A 204 -6.87 -6.06 0.32
CA SER A 204 -7.42 -7.39 0.56
C SER A 204 -7.08 -8.35 -0.59
N THR A 205 -7.32 -9.63 -0.39
CA THR A 205 -7.31 -10.68 -1.42
C THR A 205 -8.66 -11.40 -1.56
N ASP A 206 -9.72 -10.91 -0.90
CA ASP A 206 -10.98 -11.67 -0.81
C ASP A 206 -11.57 -12.02 -2.17
N VAL A 207 -11.42 -11.13 -3.16
CA VAL A 207 -11.89 -11.34 -4.53
C VAL A 207 -10.79 -11.82 -5.49
N MET A 208 -9.63 -12.28 -4.98
CA MET A 208 -8.51 -12.69 -5.83
C MET A 208 -8.81 -13.89 -6.72
N MET A 209 -9.84 -14.68 -6.40
CA MET A 209 -10.27 -15.81 -7.25
C MET A 209 -11.15 -15.37 -8.42
N ASP A 210 -11.60 -14.13 -8.41
CA ASP A 210 -12.58 -13.55 -9.32
C ASP A 210 -12.01 -12.36 -10.13
N TRP A 211 -10.72 -12.06 -9.96
CA TRP A 211 -9.96 -11.00 -10.61
C TRP A 211 -8.91 -11.59 -11.55
N ALA A 212 -8.99 -11.28 -12.84
CA ALA A 212 -7.98 -11.70 -13.80
C ALA A 212 -6.66 -10.95 -13.63
N TYR A 213 -5.55 -11.51 -14.14
CA TYR A 213 -4.25 -10.83 -14.09
C TYR A 213 -4.33 -9.42 -14.67
N LEU A 214 -3.78 -8.45 -13.92
CA LEU A 214 -3.85 -7.00 -14.15
C LEU A 214 -5.25 -6.39 -14.04
N GLY A 215 -6.29 -7.18 -13.82
CA GLY A 215 -7.69 -6.76 -13.81
C GLY A 215 -8.28 -6.61 -15.21
N ASP A 216 -7.72 -7.30 -16.20
CA ASP A 216 -8.26 -7.25 -17.55
C ASP A 216 -9.71 -7.78 -17.59
N PRO A 217 -10.61 -7.15 -18.35
CA PRO A 217 -11.97 -7.65 -18.53
C PRO A 217 -11.92 -8.95 -19.34
N LYS A 218 -11.98 -10.09 -18.65
CA LYS A 218 -11.96 -11.43 -19.23
C LYS A 218 -13.25 -12.17 -18.91
N ALA A 219 -13.72 -12.99 -19.86
CA ALA A 219 -14.84 -13.88 -19.61
C ALA A 219 -14.55 -14.79 -18.40
N GLY A 220 -15.53 -14.95 -17.52
CA GLY A 220 -15.39 -15.73 -16.28
C GLY A 220 -14.84 -14.96 -15.07
N ALA A 221 -14.13 -13.84 -15.27
CA ALA A 221 -13.74 -12.97 -14.17
C ALA A 221 -14.94 -12.11 -13.75
N LYS A 222 -15.38 -12.22 -12.48
CA LYS A 222 -16.48 -11.41 -11.95
C LYS A 222 -16.11 -9.93 -11.88
N TRP A 223 -14.83 -9.65 -11.61
CA TRP A 223 -14.32 -8.30 -11.42
C TRP A 223 -13.17 -7.98 -12.37
N SER A 224 -13.13 -6.72 -12.80
CA SER A 224 -12.07 -6.13 -13.63
C SER A 224 -11.85 -4.69 -13.23
N ARG A 225 -10.84 -4.02 -13.81
CA ARG A 225 -10.63 -2.59 -13.61
C ARG A 225 -11.85 -1.74 -14.00
N ALA A 226 -12.67 -2.21 -14.93
CA ALA A 226 -13.87 -1.52 -15.42
C ALA A 226 -15.15 -1.82 -14.61
N SER A 227 -15.08 -2.68 -13.58
CA SER A 227 -16.23 -2.99 -12.74
C SER A 227 -16.72 -1.79 -11.93
N ASN A 228 -17.96 -1.85 -11.45
CA ASN A 228 -18.44 -0.89 -10.46
C ASN A 228 -17.69 -1.13 -9.13
N PRO A 229 -16.99 -0.12 -8.57
CA PRO A 229 -16.22 -0.31 -7.35
C PRO A 229 -17.09 -0.54 -6.12
N VAL A 230 -18.31 0.01 -6.07
CA VAL A 230 -19.26 -0.20 -4.97
C VAL A 230 -19.67 -1.67 -4.91
N ASP A 231 -20.05 -2.26 -6.05
CA ASP A 231 -20.44 -3.67 -6.12
C ASP A 231 -19.26 -4.58 -5.74
N LEU A 232 -18.04 -4.23 -6.18
CA LEU A 232 -16.85 -4.98 -5.84
C LEU A 232 -16.59 -4.98 -4.33
N VAL A 233 -16.58 -3.80 -3.68
CA VAL A 233 -16.18 -3.73 -2.28
C VAL A 233 -17.14 -4.44 -1.33
N HIS A 234 -18.42 -4.59 -1.68
CA HIS A 234 -19.35 -5.46 -0.95
C HIS A 234 -18.91 -6.94 -0.88
N ASN A 235 -17.89 -7.34 -1.65
CA ASN A 235 -17.30 -8.68 -1.63
C ASN A 235 -15.93 -8.70 -0.92
N ILE A 236 -15.54 -7.60 -0.29
CA ILE A 236 -14.33 -7.46 0.52
C ILE A 236 -14.75 -7.40 1.99
N ASN A 237 -14.22 -8.29 2.82
CA ASN A 237 -14.52 -8.39 4.24
C ASN A 237 -13.27 -8.37 5.13
N HIS A 238 -12.08 -8.62 4.60
CA HIS A 238 -10.85 -8.77 5.39
C HIS A 238 -9.76 -7.81 4.93
N SER A 239 -9.08 -7.19 5.89
CA SER A 239 -7.88 -6.39 5.65
C SER A 239 -6.63 -7.27 5.65
N VAL A 240 -5.83 -7.14 4.60
CA VAL A 240 -4.47 -7.71 4.46
C VAL A 240 -4.43 -9.19 4.87
N ASN A 241 -4.95 -10.06 4.00
CA ASN A 241 -5.01 -11.49 4.28
C ASN A 241 -3.60 -12.12 4.34
N CYS A 242 -3.44 -13.18 5.16
CA CYS A 242 -2.17 -13.90 5.31
C CYS A 242 -1.63 -14.46 3.97
N ASN A 243 -2.54 -14.83 3.08
CA ASN A 243 -2.22 -15.41 1.78
C ASN A 243 -1.61 -14.38 0.78
N MET A 244 -1.52 -13.09 1.13
CA MET A 244 -0.81 -12.09 0.32
C MET A 244 0.68 -12.39 0.23
N CYS A 245 1.27 -12.84 1.33
CA CYS A 245 2.71 -13.06 1.47
C CYS A 245 3.07 -14.54 1.59
N HIS A 246 2.11 -15.39 1.98
CA HIS A 246 2.32 -16.82 2.16
C HIS A 246 1.44 -17.62 1.21
N ASP A 247 2.04 -18.52 0.45
CA ASP A 247 1.27 -19.43 -0.38
C ASP A 247 0.52 -20.45 0.51
N PRO A 248 -0.81 -20.56 0.43
CA PRO A 248 -1.57 -21.42 1.33
C PRO A 248 -1.35 -22.91 1.05
N HIS A 249 -0.88 -23.29 -0.15
CA HIS A 249 -0.65 -24.69 -0.51
C HIS A 249 0.73 -25.17 -0.08
N SER A 250 1.76 -24.32 -0.24
CA SER A 250 3.16 -24.69 -0.01
C SER A 250 3.79 -24.08 1.25
N ALA A 251 3.11 -23.12 1.87
CA ALA A 251 3.63 -22.22 2.92
C ALA A 251 4.85 -21.38 2.50
N LYS A 252 5.19 -21.36 1.20
CA LYS A 252 6.35 -20.61 0.69
C LYS A 252 6.07 -19.10 0.66
N PRO A 253 7.12 -18.26 0.80
CA PRO A 253 7.00 -16.82 0.59
C PRO A 253 6.57 -16.53 -0.86
N ARG A 254 5.62 -15.62 -1.04
CA ARG A 254 5.10 -15.25 -2.37
C ARG A 254 4.71 -13.77 -2.44
N VAL A 255 4.43 -13.35 -3.67
CA VAL A 255 3.60 -12.17 -3.96
C VAL A 255 2.44 -12.56 -4.86
N VAL A 256 1.29 -11.89 -4.69
CA VAL A 256 0.06 -12.06 -5.48
C VAL A 256 -0.34 -10.79 -6.23
N ARG A 257 0.27 -9.64 -5.91
CA ARG A 257 -0.01 -8.37 -6.58
C ARG A 257 0.44 -8.42 -8.04
N ASP A 258 -0.53 -8.44 -8.94
CA ASP A 258 -0.34 -8.56 -10.38
C ASP A 258 0.56 -7.47 -10.99
N ALA A 259 0.39 -6.19 -10.62
CA ALA A 259 1.24 -5.09 -11.10
C ALA A 259 2.69 -5.18 -10.60
N LEU A 260 2.92 -5.72 -9.40
CA LEU A 260 4.29 -5.99 -8.94
C LEU A 260 4.92 -7.13 -9.74
N ILE A 261 4.18 -8.21 -9.98
CA ILE A 261 4.64 -9.32 -10.83
C ILE A 261 4.96 -8.80 -12.23
N GLN A 262 4.13 -7.91 -12.79
CA GLN A 262 4.39 -7.24 -14.06
C GLN A 262 5.67 -6.41 -13.99
N ALA A 263 5.82 -5.55 -12.98
CA ALA A 263 7.02 -4.71 -12.81
C ALA A 263 8.32 -5.53 -12.68
N MET A 264 8.27 -6.68 -12.02
CA MET A 264 9.43 -7.56 -11.86
C MET A 264 9.77 -8.37 -13.13
N THR A 265 8.83 -8.53 -14.06
CA THR A 265 8.99 -9.38 -15.26
C THR A 265 8.98 -8.61 -16.57
N ARG A 266 8.64 -7.32 -16.55
CA ARG A 266 8.61 -6.47 -17.74
C ARG A 266 10.01 -6.29 -18.34
N THR A 267 10.04 -6.06 -19.65
CA THR A 267 11.28 -5.84 -20.41
C THR A 267 11.29 -4.51 -21.16
N ASP A 268 10.20 -3.75 -21.13
CA ASP A 268 10.05 -2.48 -21.83
C ASP A 268 10.69 -1.30 -21.07
N TYR A 269 10.95 -1.44 -19.77
CA TYR A 269 11.62 -0.42 -18.96
C TYR A 269 12.38 -1.06 -17.77
N PRO A 270 13.64 -0.67 -17.47
CA PRO A 270 14.39 -1.19 -16.32
C PRO A 270 13.79 -0.76 -14.97
N THR A 271 13.61 -1.73 -14.06
CA THR A 271 13.14 -1.49 -12.69
C THR A 271 14.26 -1.70 -11.67
N LEU A 272 14.05 -1.19 -10.45
CA LEU A 272 14.94 -1.45 -9.31
C LEU A 272 15.15 -2.96 -9.08
N TYR A 273 14.14 -3.77 -9.38
CA TYR A 273 14.26 -5.23 -9.32
C TYR A 273 15.11 -5.79 -10.46
N SER A 274 14.85 -5.40 -11.72
CA SER A 274 15.60 -5.95 -12.86
C SER A 274 17.08 -5.59 -12.82
N GLU A 275 17.39 -4.40 -12.31
CA GLU A 275 18.76 -3.86 -12.17
C GLU A 275 19.48 -4.33 -10.91
N SER A 276 18.78 -5.00 -9.97
CA SER A 276 19.40 -5.47 -8.73
C SER A 276 20.29 -6.70 -8.98
N ALA A 277 21.59 -6.56 -8.70
CA ALA A 277 22.56 -7.64 -8.82
C ALA A 277 22.24 -8.84 -7.91
N ASN A 278 21.66 -8.58 -6.73
CA ASN A 278 21.33 -9.59 -5.72
C ASN A 278 19.80 -9.79 -5.58
N LYS A 279 19.07 -9.65 -6.69
CA LYS A 279 17.61 -9.81 -6.69
C LYS A 279 17.20 -11.20 -6.22
N THR A 280 16.15 -11.25 -5.40
CA THR A 280 15.52 -12.50 -5.00
C THR A 280 14.96 -13.19 -6.25
N PRO A 281 15.37 -14.43 -6.57
CA PRO A 281 14.76 -15.16 -7.68
C PRO A 281 13.26 -15.29 -7.47
N ILE A 282 12.49 -15.14 -8.55
CA ILE A 282 11.04 -15.34 -8.55
C ILE A 282 10.66 -16.44 -9.52
N GLU A 283 9.72 -17.27 -9.11
CA GLU A 283 9.07 -18.25 -9.99
C GLU A 283 7.61 -17.82 -10.19
N VAL A 284 7.31 -17.31 -11.38
CA VAL A 284 5.94 -16.89 -11.73
C VAL A 284 5.13 -18.11 -12.13
N LYS A 285 3.97 -18.29 -11.48
CA LYS A 285 3.05 -19.39 -11.72
C LYS A 285 1.70 -18.87 -12.17
N ASP A 286 1.17 -19.48 -13.22
CA ASP A 286 -0.19 -19.25 -13.68
C ASP A 286 -1.18 -20.08 -12.85
N MET A 287 -2.21 -19.42 -12.32
CA MET A 287 -3.18 -19.96 -11.35
C MET A 287 -4.61 -20.01 -11.91
N GLY A 288 -4.74 -20.24 -13.22
CA GLY A 288 -6.02 -20.20 -13.95
C GLY A 288 -6.62 -21.58 -14.20
N LEU A 289 -7.67 -21.94 -13.44
CA LEU A 289 -8.59 -23.03 -13.78
C LEU A 289 -10.05 -22.54 -13.91
N ARG A 290 -10.27 -21.22 -13.81
CA ARG A 290 -11.59 -20.55 -13.82
C ARG A 290 -11.91 -19.87 -15.16
N GLY A 291 -11.26 -20.27 -16.25
CA GLY A 291 -11.45 -19.68 -17.58
C GLY A 291 -10.66 -18.39 -17.85
N PHE A 292 -9.88 -17.91 -16.89
CA PHE A 292 -8.97 -16.78 -17.06
C PHE A 292 -7.69 -16.96 -16.24
N THR A 293 -6.61 -16.30 -16.68
CA THR A 293 -5.30 -16.38 -16.03
C THR A 293 -5.24 -15.43 -14.85
N ARG A 294 -4.72 -15.96 -13.74
CA ARG A 294 -4.20 -15.21 -12.60
C ARG A 294 -2.74 -15.60 -12.42
N LYS A 295 -1.93 -14.75 -11.80
CA LYS A 295 -0.52 -15.07 -11.55
C LYS A 295 -0.18 -14.86 -10.09
N ILE A 296 0.70 -15.71 -9.58
CA ILE A 296 1.44 -15.49 -8.34
C ILE A 296 2.93 -15.59 -8.66
N ALA A 297 3.79 -15.06 -7.79
CA ALA A 297 5.22 -15.31 -7.87
C ALA A 297 5.74 -15.85 -6.55
N ILE A 298 6.26 -17.08 -6.57
CA ILE A 298 6.95 -17.69 -5.43
C ILE A 298 8.34 -17.08 -5.32
N LEU A 299 8.73 -16.66 -4.13
CA LEU A 299 10.03 -16.04 -3.88
C LEU A 299 11.05 -17.11 -3.48
N GLY A 300 12.26 -17.04 -4.04
CA GLY A 300 13.36 -17.97 -3.72
C GLY A 300 13.89 -17.82 -2.28
N LYS A 301 13.59 -16.70 -1.61
CA LYS A 301 13.81 -16.48 -0.18
C LYS A 301 12.70 -15.61 0.39
N SER A 302 12.56 -15.59 1.72
CA SER A 302 11.63 -14.70 2.42
C SER A 302 12.13 -13.25 2.35
N ASP A 303 11.87 -12.60 1.21
CA ASP A 303 12.25 -11.22 0.96
C ASP A 303 11.10 -10.26 1.32
N SER A 304 11.17 -9.70 2.52
CA SER A 304 10.15 -8.76 2.99
C SER A 304 10.09 -7.49 2.14
N LYS A 305 11.17 -7.10 1.43
CA LYS A 305 11.13 -5.94 0.53
C LYS A 305 10.11 -6.17 -0.58
N LEU A 306 10.13 -7.35 -1.20
CA LEU A 306 9.16 -7.72 -2.24
C LEU A 306 7.76 -7.98 -1.69
N MET A 307 7.64 -8.60 -0.51
CA MET A 307 6.34 -8.80 0.14
C MET A 307 5.64 -7.48 0.46
N CYS A 308 6.37 -6.51 1.03
CA CYS A 308 5.86 -5.18 1.33
C CYS A 308 5.61 -4.35 0.06
N ALA A 309 6.43 -4.52 -0.99
CA ALA A 309 6.28 -3.84 -2.28
C ALA A 309 4.99 -4.23 -3.05
N GLN A 310 4.20 -5.18 -2.54
CA GLN A 310 2.86 -5.43 -3.08
C GLN A 310 1.93 -4.23 -2.89
N CYS A 311 2.20 -3.40 -1.88
CA CYS A 311 1.39 -2.24 -1.54
C CYS A 311 2.24 -0.98 -1.36
N HIS A 312 3.39 -1.07 -0.67
CA HIS A 312 4.23 0.07 -0.29
C HIS A 312 5.16 0.51 -1.43
N VAL A 313 4.55 0.93 -2.52
CA VAL A 313 5.19 1.41 -3.75
C VAL A 313 4.49 2.66 -4.28
N GLU A 314 5.12 3.32 -5.24
CA GLU A 314 4.47 4.22 -6.19
C GLU A 314 3.63 3.41 -7.21
N TYR A 315 2.48 3.93 -7.63
CA TYR A 315 1.61 3.23 -8.58
C TYR A 315 0.56 4.12 -9.25
N ASN A 316 0.15 3.68 -10.44
CA ASN A 316 -1.18 4.00 -10.97
C ASN A 316 -2.21 2.99 -10.44
N CYS A 317 -3.28 3.50 -9.85
CA CYS A 317 -4.50 2.74 -9.57
C CYS A 317 -5.74 3.52 -10.04
N ASN A 318 -5.59 4.41 -11.02
CA ASN A 318 -6.57 5.46 -11.29
C ASN A 318 -6.62 5.81 -12.78
N PRO A 319 -7.71 6.44 -13.24
CA PRO A 319 -7.72 7.07 -14.56
C PRO A 319 -6.70 8.23 -14.58
N GLY A 320 -6.39 8.70 -15.78
CA GLY A 320 -5.44 9.79 -15.99
C GLY A 320 -5.64 10.48 -17.32
N THR A 321 -4.61 11.14 -17.79
CA THR A 321 -4.55 11.83 -19.08
C THR A 321 -3.29 11.39 -19.82
N ASP A 322 -3.44 11.10 -21.11
CA ASP A 322 -2.31 10.87 -21.99
C ASP A 322 -1.69 12.23 -22.38
N PRO A 323 -0.45 12.56 -21.97
CA PRO A 323 0.14 13.86 -22.20
C PRO A 323 0.50 14.12 -23.67
N ALA A 324 0.66 13.08 -24.49
CA ALA A 324 0.96 13.22 -25.91
C ALA A 324 -0.28 13.61 -26.73
N THR A 325 -1.45 13.11 -26.34
CA THR A 325 -2.71 13.30 -27.08
C THR A 325 -3.72 14.21 -26.37
N GLY A 326 -3.56 14.46 -25.07
CA GLY A 326 -4.53 15.16 -24.22
C GLY A 326 -5.80 14.36 -23.92
N LYS A 327 -5.90 13.10 -24.37
CA LYS A 327 -7.09 12.27 -24.21
C LYS A 327 -7.17 11.66 -22.80
N PRO A 328 -8.38 11.47 -22.26
CA PRO A 328 -8.56 10.79 -20.98
C PRO A 328 -8.18 9.30 -21.09
N ILE A 329 -7.49 8.81 -20.08
CA ILE A 329 -7.20 7.40 -19.84
C ILE A 329 -8.22 6.89 -18.83
N LYS A 330 -9.04 5.92 -19.24
CA LYS A 330 -10.11 5.33 -18.42
C LYS A 330 -9.64 4.02 -17.78
N MET A 331 -10.39 3.52 -16.80
CA MET A 331 -10.01 2.34 -16.01
C MET A 331 -9.86 1.04 -16.82
N ASP A 332 -10.47 0.93 -17.99
CA ASP A 332 -10.26 -0.22 -18.88
C ASP A 332 -8.84 -0.25 -19.49
N ASP A 333 -8.11 0.87 -19.50
CA ASP A 333 -6.73 0.96 -19.97
C ASP A 333 -5.75 0.26 -19.00
N PRO A 334 -4.81 -0.57 -19.50
CA PRO A 334 -3.81 -1.24 -18.67
C PRO A 334 -2.94 -0.28 -17.82
N ARG A 335 -2.75 0.96 -18.25
CA ARG A 335 -1.97 1.97 -17.51
C ARG A 335 -2.60 2.35 -16.17
N THR A 336 -3.87 2.01 -15.92
CA THR A 336 -4.57 2.29 -14.66
C THR A 336 -4.29 1.27 -13.56
N ASN A 337 -3.52 0.21 -13.84
CA ASN A 337 -2.97 -0.71 -12.85
C ASN A 337 -1.49 -0.98 -13.18
N LEU A 338 -0.60 -0.07 -12.75
CA LEU A 338 0.79 -0.04 -13.19
C LEU A 338 1.72 0.32 -12.03
N PHE A 339 2.76 -0.48 -11.81
CA PHE A 339 3.82 -0.17 -10.85
C PHE A 339 5.06 0.30 -11.63
N PRO A 340 5.56 1.54 -11.38
CA PRO A 340 6.84 1.97 -11.91
C PRO A 340 8.01 1.13 -11.36
N LEU A 341 8.05 0.94 -10.04
CA LEU A 341 9.14 0.27 -9.33
C LEU A 341 10.53 0.84 -9.70
N VAL A 342 10.60 2.17 -9.78
CA VAL A 342 11.81 2.95 -10.05
C VAL A 342 12.02 3.97 -8.95
N ASP A 343 13.25 4.40 -8.72
CA ASP A 343 13.49 5.47 -7.76
C ASP A 343 13.08 6.86 -8.31
N VAL A 344 13.08 7.86 -7.43
CA VAL A 344 12.70 9.25 -7.74
C VAL A 344 13.49 9.87 -8.89
N THR A 345 14.69 9.38 -9.22
CA THR A 345 15.50 9.94 -10.30
C THR A 345 15.01 9.51 -11.68
N LYS A 346 14.26 8.41 -11.77
CA LYS A 346 13.73 7.83 -13.01
C LYS A 346 12.21 7.96 -13.14
N ILE A 347 11.50 8.43 -12.11
CA ILE A 347 10.03 8.41 -12.09
C ILE A 347 9.40 9.28 -13.20
N ASP A 348 9.93 10.47 -13.45
CA ASP A 348 9.43 11.34 -14.54
C ASP A 348 9.66 10.69 -15.91
N ASP A 349 10.80 10.01 -16.10
CA ASP A 349 11.12 9.29 -17.34
C ASP A 349 10.23 8.06 -17.53
N PHE A 350 9.93 7.34 -16.45
CA PHE A 350 8.99 6.22 -16.48
C PHE A 350 7.59 6.67 -16.92
N TYR A 351 7.06 7.75 -16.32
CA TYR A 351 5.72 8.23 -16.68
C TYR A 351 5.66 8.88 -18.07
N LYS A 352 6.79 9.41 -18.56
CA LYS A 352 6.94 9.78 -19.96
C LYS A 352 6.88 8.55 -20.87
N HIS A 353 7.58 7.48 -20.55
CA HIS A 353 7.53 6.20 -21.29
C HIS A 353 6.11 5.60 -21.30
N ALA A 354 5.43 5.62 -20.16
CA ALA A 354 4.06 5.13 -20.03
C ALA A 354 3.01 6.06 -20.68
N SER A 355 3.38 7.28 -21.08
CA SER A 355 2.48 8.34 -21.53
C SER A 355 1.28 8.52 -20.58
N PHE A 356 1.57 8.87 -19.33
CA PHE A 356 0.54 9.01 -18.29
C PHE A 356 0.81 10.21 -17.36
N LYS A 357 -0.25 10.99 -17.09
CA LYS A 357 -0.30 12.03 -16.05
C LYS A 357 -1.62 11.93 -15.30
N ASP A 358 -1.58 12.07 -13.98
CA ASP A 358 -2.75 11.90 -13.11
C ASP A 358 -3.74 13.04 -13.23
N PHE A 359 -3.24 14.28 -13.18
CA PHE A 359 -4.13 15.45 -13.15
C PHE A 359 -3.51 16.69 -13.75
N LYS A 360 -4.38 17.60 -14.19
CA LYS A 360 -4.01 18.97 -14.55
C LYS A 360 -4.18 19.86 -13.34
N HIS A 361 -3.12 20.52 -12.91
CA HIS A 361 -3.19 21.49 -11.84
C HIS A 361 -4.08 22.67 -12.24
N ASN A 362 -5.12 22.95 -11.47
CA ASN A 362 -6.17 23.91 -11.81
C ASN A 362 -5.66 25.37 -11.93
N GLN A 363 -4.69 25.79 -11.13
CA GLN A 363 -4.14 27.15 -11.19
C GLN A 363 -3.05 27.33 -12.26
N THR A 364 -2.01 26.50 -12.25
CA THR A 364 -0.85 26.63 -13.14
C THR A 364 -1.08 26.02 -14.53
N GLY A 365 -2.02 25.08 -14.67
CA GLY A 365 -2.27 24.33 -15.90
C GLY A 365 -1.28 23.19 -16.18
N ALA A 366 -0.29 22.96 -15.31
CA ALA A 366 0.69 21.89 -15.46
C ALA A 366 0.02 20.51 -15.39
N LEU A 367 0.47 19.56 -16.22
CA LEU A 367 0.12 18.14 -16.09
C LEU A 367 1.07 17.50 -15.09
N LEU A 368 0.53 16.99 -14.00
CA LEU A 368 1.27 16.48 -12.85
C LEU A 368 1.04 14.98 -12.66
N THR A 369 2.03 14.35 -12.04
CA THR A 369 1.95 12.97 -11.58
C THR A 369 1.68 13.00 -10.09
N LYS A 370 0.72 12.20 -9.62
CA LYS A 370 0.44 12.01 -8.20
C LYS A 370 1.36 10.92 -7.66
N MET A 371 1.97 11.16 -6.49
CA MET A 371 2.86 10.18 -5.83
C MET A 371 2.19 9.49 -4.63
N GLN A 372 2.41 8.20 -4.45
CA GLN A 372 1.82 7.37 -3.40
C GLN A 372 2.91 6.50 -2.77
N HIS A 373 3.09 6.62 -1.45
CA HIS A 373 3.93 5.82 -0.55
C HIS A 373 5.01 4.91 -1.21
N PRO A 374 6.06 5.49 -1.84
CA PRO A 374 7.12 4.75 -2.52
C PRO A 374 8.15 4.17 -1.54
N ASP A 375 7.70 3.54 -0.45
CA ASP A 375 8.55 3.12 0.66
C ASP A 375 9.56 2.03 0.23
N ALA A 376 9.17 1.13 -0.68
CA ALA A 376 10.07 0.11 -1.23
C ALA A 376 11.14 0.72 -2.13
N GLU A 377 10.78 1.68 -2.98
CA GLU A 377 11.68 2.32 -3.93
C GLU A 377 12.70 3.22 -3.23
N ILE A 378 12.28 3.97 -2.21
CA ILE A 378 13.23 4.78 -1.41
C ILE A 378 14.15 3.90 -0.56
N PHE A 379 13.66 2.77 -0.06
CA PHE A 379 14.48 1.85 0.73
C PHE A 379 15.52 1.15 -0.15
N TRP A 380 15.19 0.88 -1.41
CA TRP A 380 16.09 0.25 -2.36
C TRP A 380 17.38 1.04 -2.53
N ASN A 381 18.51 0.34 -2.56
CA ASN A 381 19.86 0.92 -2.63
C ASN A 381 20.25 1.85 -1.46
N SER A 382 19.45 1.93 -0.41
CA SER A 382 19.81 2.60 0.84
C SER A 382 21.00 1.91 1.53
N LYS A 383 21.55 2.55 2.57
CA LYS A 383 22.62 1.93 3.37
C LYS A 383 22.17 0.59 3.98
N HIS A 384 20.94 0.50 4.47
CA HIS A 384 20.42 -0.73 5.08
C HIS A 384 20.14 -1.82 4.04
N ASP A 385 19.56 -1.46 2.89
CA ASP A 385 19.33 -2.44 1.80
C ASP A 385 20.64 -3.01 1.27
N LYS A 386 21.66 -2.17 1.09
CA LYS A 386 23.00 -2.60 0.66
C LYS A 386 23.69 -3.55 1.66
N LEU A 387 23.28 -3.53 2.92
CA LEU A 387 23.73 -4.46 3.96
C LEU A 387 22.86 -5.73 4.04
N GLY A 388 21.88 -5.89 3.15
CA GLY A 388 21.00 -7.06 3.11
C GLY A 388 19.87 -7.03 4.14
N ILE A 389 19.60 -5.88 4.76
CA ILE A 389 18.49 -5.71 5.69
C ILE A 389 17.19 -5.55 4.90
N GLY A 390 16.13 -6.25 5.30
CA GLY A 390 14.78 -6.11 4.74
C GLY A 390 13.82 -5.38 5.68
N CYS A 391 12.67 -4.95 5.16
CA CYS A 391 11.62 -4.26 5.92
C CYS A 391 11.24 -4.97 7.24
N ALA A 392 11.11 -6.30 7.22
CA ALA A 392 10.71 -7.07 8.39
C ALA A 392 11.72 -7.00 9.54
N ALA A 393 13.02 -6.78 9.25
CA ALA A 393 14.03 -6.66 10.30
C ALA A 393 13.82 -5.42 11.20
N CYS A 394 13.08 -4.41 10.74
CA CYS A 394 12.74 -3.22 11.51
C CYS A 394 11.26 -3.20 11.94
N HIS A 395 10.36 -3.68 11.08
CA HIS A 395 8.91 -3.51 11.29
C HIS A 395 8.21 -4.77 11.81
N MET A 396 8.81 -5.95 11.65
CA MET A 396 8.25 -7.26 11.98
C MET A 396 9.36 -8.18 12.56
N PRO A 397 10.04 -7.75 13.64
CA PRO A 397 11.20 -8.50 14.14
C PRO A 397 10.79 -9.85 14.75
N LYS A 398 11.79 -10.71 14.95
CA LYS A 398 11.59 -11.89 15.78
C LYS A 398 11.43 -11.48 17.24
N VAL A 399 10.38 -11.96 17.88
CA VAL A 399 10.06 -11.73 19.29
C VAL A 399 9.77 -13.06 19.98
N LYS A 400 9.63 -13.06 21.30
CA LYS A 400 9.27 -14.26 22.08
C LYS A 400 7.84 -14.16 22.58
N ASP A 401 7.12 -15.27 22.59
CA ASP A 401 5.82 -15.38 23.26
C ASP A 401 5.97 -15.55 24.78
N ALA A 402 4.84 -15.65 25.50
CA ALA A 402 4.83 -15.81 26.95
C ALA A 402 5.54 -17.09 27.44
N ASN A 403 5.67 -18.10 26.57
CA ASN A 403 6.36 -19.36 26.85
C ASN A 403 7.84 -19.32 26.44
N GLY A 404 8.32 -18.20 25.90
CA GLY A 404 9.69 -18.02 25.44
C GLY A 404 9.96 -18.51 24.02
N ASN A 405 8.95 -18.99 23.27
CA ASN A 405 9.14 -19.46 21.90
C ASN A 405 9.30 -18.27 20.96
N ALA A 406 10.30 -18.34 20.08
CA ALA A 406 10.54 -17.29 19.10
C ALA A 406 9.57 -17.40 17.92
N TYR A 407 8.98 -16.27 17.53
CA TYR A 407 8.18 -16.14 16.31
C TYR A 407 8.46 -14.79 15.62
N THR A 408 8.08 -14.64 14.36
CA THR A 408 8.16 -13.35 13.66
C THR A 408 6.91 -12.56 13.96
N SER A 409 7.04 -11.41 14.63
CA SER A 409 5.91 -10.53 14.89
C SER A 409 5.29 -10.09 13.55
N HIS A 410 3.97 -10.21 13.42
CA HIS A 410 3.25 -9.66 12.28
C HIS A 410 2.64 -8.28 12.56
N TRP A 411 2.90 -7.72 13.75
CA TRP A 411 2.54 -6.35 14.07
C TRP A 411 3.52 -5.39 13.37
N ALA A 412 3.26 -5.15 12.08
CA ALA A 412 4.00 -4.23 11.22
C ALA A 412 3.82 -2.80 11.71
N THR A 413 4.81 -2.30 12.45
CA THR A 413 4.72 -1.01 13.15
C THR A 413 6.07 -0.29 13.17
N THR A 414 6.11 0.90 13.76
CA THR A 414 7.36 1.65 13.96
C THR A 414 8.39 0.81 14.72
N PRO A 415 9.68 0.81 14.33
CA PRO A 415 10.73 0.10 15.07
C PRO A 415 10.91 0.63 16.51
N ARG A 416 10.33 1.80 16.84
CA ARG A 416 10.28 2.32 18.21
C ARG A 416 9.59 1.38 19.20
N ALA A 417 8.69 0.53 18.74
CA ALA A 417 8.05 -0.48 19.57
C ALA A 417 8.98 -1.67 19.88
N TYR A 418 10.14 -1.76 19.22
CA TYR A 418 11.04 -2.91 19.23
C TYR A 418 12.51 -2.51 19.16
N ILE A 419 12.92 -1.40 19.78
CA ILE A 419 14.29 -0.87 19.60
C ILE A 419 15.35 -1.91 19.99
N GLN A 420 15.06 -2.70 21.02
CA GLN A 420 15.93 -3.79 21.49
C GLN A 420 16.05 -4.90 20.45
N GLU A 421 14.93 -5.35 19.87
CA GLU A 421 14.87 -6.46 18.90
C GLU A 421 15.26 -6.05 17.48
N THR A 422 15.33 -4.74 17.20
CA THR A 422 15.61 -4.20 15.86
C THR A 422 16.96 -3.47 15.84
N CYS A 423 16.99 -2.19 16.18
CA CYS A 423 18.14 -1.31 16.03
C CYS A 423 19.36 -1.80 16.82
N LEU A 424 19.16 -2.21 18.07
CA LEU A 424 20.25 -2.54 18.99
C LEU A 424 20.87 -3.92 18.74
N GLN A 425 20.27 -4.73 17.85
CA GLN A 425 20.92 -5.96 17.36
C GLN A 425 22.18 -5.65 16.54
N CYS A 426 22.22 -4.49 15.88
CA CYS A 426 23.37 -4.04 15.08
C CYS A 426 24.11 -2.85 15.71
N HIS A 427 23.39 -1.90 16.32
CA HIS A 427 23.95 -0.69 16.93
C HIS A 427 24.22 -0.88 18.44
N LYS A 428 25.08 -1.85 18.77
CA LYS A 428 25.34 -2.28 20.16
C LYS A 428 26.04 -1.23 21.03
N ASP A 429 26.63 -0.23 20.40
CA ASP A 429 27.32 0.90 21.03
C ASP A 429 26.37 2.08 21.34
N LYS A 430 25.06 1.86 21.25
CA LYS A 430 24.02 2.84 21.51
C LYS A 430 23.01 2.31 22.53
N SER A 431 22.40 3.23 23.27
CA SER A 431 21.21 2.96 24.06
C SER A 431 19.94 3.23 23.26
N GLU A 432 18.82 2.69 23.72
CA GLU A 432 17.51 2.96 23.15
C GLU A 432 17.16 4.46 23.11
N ALA A 433 17.50 5.19 24.19
CA ALA A 433 17.31 6.63 24.24
C ALA A 433 18.18 7.39 23.22
N GLN A 434 19.39 6.89 22.92
CA GLN A 434 20.23 7.48 21.87
C GLN A 434 19.64 7.18 20.49
N MET A 435 19.18 5.96 20.23
CA MET A 435 18.54 5.61 18.96
C MET A 435 17.27 6.43 18.71
N ASN A 436 16.39 6.56 19.71
CA ASN A 436 15.21 7.41 19.60
C ASN A 436 15.55 8.87 19.29
N ARG A 437 16.56 9.45 19.95
CA ARG A 437 17.05 10.81 19.66
C ARG A 437 17.60 10.97 18.25
N VAL A 438 18.26 9.95 17.71
CA VAL A 438 18.73 9.94 16.31
C VAL A 438 17.53 9.98 15.36
N LEU A 439 16.52 9.13 15.59
CA LEU A 439 15.30 9.10 14.78
C LEU A 439 14.57 10.46 14.81
N ASP A 440 14.45 11.08 15.98
CA ASP A 440 13.84 12.41 16.14
C ASP A 440 14.62 13.49 15.39
N SER A 441 15.95 13.46 15.51
CA SER A 441 16.85 14.44 14.86
C SER A 441 16.80 14.34 13.34
N MET A 442 16.72 13.12 12.81
CA MET A 442 16.56 12.89 11.37
C MET A 442 15.22 13.42 10.87
N ASN A 443 14.12 13.12 11.58
CA ASN A 443 12.80 13.64 11.25
C ASN A 443 12.77 15.17 11.29
N ALA A 444 13.31 15.80 12.33
CA ALA A 444 13.35 17.26 12.46
C ALA A 444 14.14 17.93 11.31
N HIS A 445 15.31 17.39 10.95
CA HIS A 445 16.09 17.91 9.82
C HIS A 445 15.36 17.77 8.49
N TYR A 446 14.73 16.62 8.27
CA TYR A 446 13.94 16.35 7.08
C TYR A 446 12.74 17.31 6.96
N MET A 447 12.00 17.53 8.05
CA MET A 447 10.87 18.46 8.04
C MET A 447 11.30 19.87 7.63
N GLY A 448 12.45 20.35 8.11
CA GLY A 448 13.01 21.64 7.68
C GLY A 448 13.28 21.69 6.16
N LYS A 449 13.88 20.65 5.59
CA LYS A 449 14.12 20.56 4.13
C LYS A 449 12.83 20.48 3.32
N LEU A 450 11.82 19.80 3.86
CA LEU A 450 10.51 19.75 3.26
C LEU A 450 9.84 21.13 3.26
N ARG A 451 9.90 21.88 4.39
CA ARG A 451 9.39 23.26 4.47
C ARG A 451 10.06 24.19 3.45
N GLU A 452 11.36 24.04 3.21
CA GLU A 452 12.10 24.84 2.21
C GLU A 452 11.56 24.60 0.79
N ALA A 453 11.27 23.36 0.43
CA ALA A 453 10.66 23.00 -0.85
C ALA A 453 9.26 23.62 -0.99
N GLU A 454 8.42 23.47 0.04
CA GLU A 454 7.06 24.03 0.04
C GLU A 454 7.06 25.56 -0.06
N GLY A 455 7.94 26.23 0.69
CA GLY A 455 8.10 27.69 0.60
C GLY A 455 8.52 28.15 -0.80
N SER A 456 9.41 27.41 -1.45
CA SER A 456 9.86 27.71 -2.82
C SER A 456 8.75 27.47 -3.85
N MET A 457 7.99 26.38 -3.72
CA MET A 457 6.84 26.08 -4.57
C MET A 457 5.72 27.12 -4.40
N ASN A 458 5.49 27.62 -3.18
CA ASN A 458 4.51 28.70 -2.96
C ASN A 458 4.89 29.99 -3.71
N GLN A 459 6.19 30.36 -3.72
CA GLN A 459 6.66 31.50 -4.53
C GLN A 459 6.45 31.28 -6.03
N MET A 460 6.62 30.04 -6.50
CA MET A 460 6.32 29.66 -7.87
C MET A 460 4.82 29.82 -8.18
N PHE A 461 3.92 29.37 -7.31
CA PHE A 461 2.47 29.55 -7.50
C PHE A 461 2.04 31.02 -7.53
N ILE A 462 2.62 31.86 -6.66
CA ILE A 462 2.41 33.31 -6.71
C ILE A 462 2.88 33.87 -8.06
N ALA A 463 4.05 33.47 -8.55
CA ALA A 463 4.57 33.93 -9.83
C ALA A 463 3.70 33.50 -11.02
N PHE A 464 3.09 32.30 -10.97
CA PHE A 464 2.12 31.87 -11.99
C PHE A 464 0.90 32.78 -12.05
N ARG A 465 0.35 33.16 -10.89
CA ARG A 465 -0.78 34.10 -10.82
C ARG A 465 -0.41 35.45 -11.44
N GLN A 466 0.73 36.01 -11.02
CA GLN A 466 1.25 37.28 -11.57
C GLN A 466 1.45 37.22 -13.09
N ALA A 467 2.03 36.14 -13.60
CA ALA A 467 2.27 35.95 -15.03
C ALA A 467 0.97 35.81 -15.82
N LYS A 468 -0.03 35.14 -15.27
CA LYS A 468 -1.37 35.05 -15.88
C LYS A 468 -2.04 36.41 -15.94
N ASP A 469 -2.00 37.19 -14.86
CA ASP A 469 -2.60 38.53 -14.79
C ASP A 469 -1.93 39.52 -15.75
N ALA A 470 -0.61 39.42 -15.90
CA ALA A 470 0.16 40.22 -16.87
C ALA A 470 0.04 39.71 -18.33
N GLY A 471 -0.64 38.59 -18.56
CA GLY A 471 -0.78 37.98 -19.88
C GLY A 471 0.56 37.54 -20.50
N VAL A 472 1.47 36.96 -19.72
CA VAL A 472 2.75 36.38 -20.19
C VAL A 472 2.49 35.33 -21.29
N SER A 473 3.43 35.20 -22.24
CA SER A 473 3.23 34.32 -23.41
C SER A 473 3.01 32.85 -23.02
N PRO A 474 2.19 32.11 -23.78
CA PRO A 474 1.95 30.69 -23.54
C PRO A 474 3.22 29.83 -23.47
N ASP A 475 4.25 30.17 -24.27
CA ASP A 475 5.52 29.43 -24.29
C ASP A 475 6.29 29.55 -22.97
N VAL A 476 6.33 30.75 -22.37
CA VAL A 476 6.96 30.97 -21.05
C VAL A 476 6.16 30.27 -19.97
N ILE A 477 4.83 30.34 -20.04
CA ILE A 477 3.95 29.60 -19.11
C ILE A 477 4.19 28.08 -19.23
N LYS A 478 4.35 27.55 -20.44
CA LYS A 478 4.62 26.13 -20.68
C LYS A 478 5.97 25.70 -20.10
N GLN A 479 7.03 26.48 -20.31
CA GLN A 479 8.33 26.20 -19.68
C GLN A 479 8.24 26.19 -18.15
N ALA A 480 7.50 27.13 -17.56
CA ALA A 480 7.27 27.14 -16.12
C ALA A 480 6.42 25.94 -15.65
N GLN A 481 5.45 25.47 -16.44
CA GLN A 481 4.65 24.28 -16.11
C GLN A 481 5.50 23.01 -16.09
N ASP A 482 6.48 22.90 -16.98
CA ASP A 482 7.40 21.77 -17.00
C ASP A 482 8.29 21.77 -15.74
N LEU A 483 8.77 22.95 -15.33
CA LEU A 483 9.47 23.13 -14.05
C LEU A 483 8.58 22.83 -12.84
N HIS A 484 7.29 23.16 -12.90
CA HIS A 484 6.33 22.78 -11.87
C HIS A 484 6.20 21.25 -11.78
N SER A 485 6.12 20.52 -12.90
CA SER A 485 6.11 19.05 -12.84
C SER A 485 7.33 18.50 -12.12
N VAL A 486 8.53 19.03 -12.41
CA VAL A 486 9.76 18.63 -11.72
C VAL A 486 9.70 18.98 -10.23
N ALA A 487 9.28 20.20 -9.89
CA ALA A 487 9.16 20.64 -8.50
C ALA A 487 8.19 19.76 -7.71
N HIS A 488 7.05 19.44 -8.32
CA HIS A 488 6.00 18.63 -7.73
C HIS A 488 6.45 17.20 -7.47
N THR A 489 6.95 16.49 -8.49
CA THR A 489 7.46 15.11 -8.35
C THR A 489 8.47 15.01 -7.23
N ASN A 490 9.44 15.94 -7.19
CA ASN A 490 10.55 15.89 -6.25
C ASN A 490 10.20 16.35 -4.83
N TRP A 491 9.04 16.98 -4.62
CA TRP A 491 8.45 17.27 -3.31
C TRP A 491 7.51 16.15 -2.87
N GLU A 492 6.54 15.80 -3.72
CA GLU A 492 5.46 14.90 -3.36
C GLU A 492 5.94 13.48 -3.12
N TRP A 493 6.99 13.03 -3.81
CA TRP A 493 7.64 11.74 -3.52
C TRP A 493 7.92 11.53 -2.03
N TRP A 494 8.30 12.61 -1.33
CA TRP A 494 8.69 12.57 0.08
C TRP A 494 7.54 12.89 1.03
N THR A 495 6.53 13.66 0.61
CA THR A 495 5.28 13.75 1.39
C THR A 495 4.46 12.47 1.30
N ALA A 496 4.56 11.74 0.18
CA ALA A 496 3.88 10.47 -0.06
C ALA A 496 4.51 9.31 0.73
N ALA A 497 5.84 9.27 0.82
CA ALA A 497 6.58 8.24 1.56
C ALA A 497 6.35 8.31 3.08
N ASN A 498 6.22 7.15 3.73
CA ASN A 498 6.03 7.07 5.17
C ASN A 498 7.37 7.03 5.92
N GLY A 499 8.39 6.42 5.32
CA GLY A 499 9.76 6.36 5.82
C GLY A 499 10.69 7.42 5.24
N ALA A 500 10.15 8.50 4.67
CA ALA A 500 10.86 9.52 3.87
C ALA A 500 12.20 9.98 4.48
N TRP A 501 12.22 10.23 5.79
CA TRP A 501 13.37 10.74 6.50
C TRP A 501 14.37 9.65 6.93
N PHE A 502 13.95 8.38 7.03
CA PHE A 502 14.79 7.30 7.56
C PHE A 502 15.33 6.37 6.47
N HIS A 503 14.46 5.94 5.56
CA HIS A 503 14.78 4.88 4.59
C HIS A 503 15.95 5.29 3.69
N ASN A 504 15.99 6.57 3.26
CA ASN A 504 17.10 7.09 2.45
C ASN A 504 17.23 8.63 2.52
N MET A 505 17.65 9.14 3.69
CA MET A 505 17.82 10.59 3.91
C MET A 505 18.68 11.31 2.85
N PRO A 506 19.81 10.76 2.36
CA PRO A 506 20.59 11.42 1.30
C PRO A 506 19.79 11.65 0.02
N GLN A 507 19.01 10.64 -0.42
CA GLN A 507 18.14 10.75 -1.58
C GLN A 507 17.01 11.76 -1.34
N ALA A 508 16.43 11.76 -0.14
CA ALA A 508 15.41 12.75 0.27
C ALA A 508 15.92 14.18 0.13
N LYS A 509 17.10 14.46 0.69
CA LYS A 509 17.72 15.78 0.62
C LYS A 509 18.03 16.22 -0.81
N ALA A 510 18.57 15.31 -1.63
CA ALA A 510 18.92 15.62 -3.02
C ALA A 510 17.66 15.93 -3.85
N SER A 511 16.61 15.13 -3.71
CA SER A 511 15.35 15.35 -4.41
C SER A 511 14.65 16.63 -3.94
N LEU A 512 14.53 16.87 -2.63
CA LEU A 512 13.93 18.12 -2.13
C LEU A 512 14.69 19.36 -2.60
N ALA A 513 16.02 19.30 -2.69
CA ALA A 513 16.82 20.37 -3.27
C ALA A 513 16.53 20.59 -4.77
N LYS A 514 16.29 19.51 -5.54
CA LYS A 514 15.85 19.60 -6.94
C LYS A 514 14.46 20.25 -7.05
N SER A 515 13.56 19.97 -6.10
CA SER A 515 12.26 20.65 -6.04
C SER A 515 12.38 22.15 -5.77
N VAL A 516 13.24 22.54 -4.82
CA VAL A 516 13.58 23.95 -4.55
C VAL A 516 14.13 24.62 -5.81
N GLN A 517 15.12 24.01 -6.46
CA GLN A 517 15.77 24.58 -7.64
C GLN A 517 14.78 24.80 -8.78
N ALA A 518 13.95 23.80 -9.11
CA ALA A 518 12.96 23.92 -10.17
C ALA A 518 11.94 25.02 -9.87
N SER A 519 11.49 25.12 -8.61
CA SER A 519 10.57 26.17 -8.16
C SER A 519 11.17 27.57 -8.29
N GLN A 520 12.43 27.75 -7.91
CA GLN A 520 13.15 29.03 -8.02
C GLN A 520 13.36 29.42 -9.48
N GLN A 521 13.70 28.46 -10.35
CA GLN A 521 13.84 28.69 -11.78
C GLN A 521 12.52 29.13 -12.41
N ALA A 522 11.41 28.44 -12.09
CA ALA A 522 10.08 28.81 -12.58
C ALA A 522 9.67 30.21 -12.08
N THR A 523 9.91 30.50 -10.81
CA THR A 523 9.63 31.81 -10.20
C THR A 523 10.39 32.92 -10.92
N LYS A 524 11.69 32.74 -11.15
CA LYS A 524 12.52 33.72 -11.87
C LYS A 524 12.03 33.93 -13.30
N LEU A 525 11.84 32.83 -14.04
CA LEU A 525 11.36 32.85 -15.42
C LEU A 525 10.05 33.66 -15.55
N LEU A 526 9.08 33.38 -14.68
CA LEU A 526 7.77 34.03 -14.71
C LEU A 526 7.87 35.52 -14.32
N ARG A 527 8.62 35.85 -13.27
CA ARG A 527 8.76 37.24 -12.81
C ARG A 527 9.54 38.12 -13.79
N ASP A 528 10.58 37.58 -14.43
CA ASP A 528 11.32 38.28 -15.48
C ASP A 528 10.40 38.60 -16.67
N ALA A 529 9.55 37.65 -17.08
CA ALA A 529 8.59 37.84 -18.15
C ALA A 529 7.48 38.85 -17.80
N VAL A 530 7.02 38.86 -16.54
CA VAL A 530 6.11 39.90 -16.03
C VAL A 530 6.78 41.28 -16.10
N ALA A 531 8.01 41.39 -15.59
CA ALA A 531 8.74 42.66 -15.58
C ALA A 531 8.97 43.22 -16.99
N ALA A 532 9.30 42.36 -17.96
CA ALA A 532 9.47 42.75 -19.36
C ALA A 532 8.17 43.29 -19.99
N LYS A 533 6.99 42.84 -19.51
CA LYS A 533 5.69 43.35 -19.96
C LYS A 533 5.26 44.63 -19.26
N THR A 534 5.62 44.80 -17.99
CA THR A 534 5.22 45.96 -17.18
C THR A 534 6.21 47.12 -17.23
N ALA A 535 7.37 46.94 -17.87
CA ALA A 535 8.33 48.01 -18.07
C ALA A 535 7.68 49.18 -18.84
N PRO A 536 7.84 50.44 -18.39
CA PRO A 536 7.34 51.59 -19.13
C PRO A 536 7.92 51.57 -20.55
N ALA A 537 7.09 51.83 -21.56
CA ALA A 537 7.60 52.06 -22.90
C ALA A 537 8.65 53.18 -22.80
N ALA A 538 9.90 52.90 -23.17
CA ALA A 538 10.93 53.92 -23.20
C ALA A 538 10.39 55.09 -24.03
N ALA A 539 10.29 56.27 -23.40
CA ALA A 539 9.84 57.49 -24.07
C ALA A 539 10.74 57.69 -25.29
N LYS A 540 10.15 57.54 -26.48
CA LYS A 540 10.80 57.85 -27.75
C LYS A 540 10.73 59.33 -28.03
#